data_AF-A0A1V4GWD9-F1
#
_entry.id   AF-A0A1V4GWD9-F1
#
_cell.length_a   1.000
_cell.length_b   1.000
_cell.length_c   1.000
_cell.angle_alpha   90.00
_cell.angle_beta   90.00
_cell.angle_gamma   90.00
#
_symmetry.space_group_name_H-M   'P 1'
#
loop_
_entity.id
_entity.type
_entity.pdbx_description
1 polymer ?
#
loop_
_entity_poly.entity_id
_entity_poly.type
_entity_poly.pdbx_seq_one_letter_code
_entity_poly.pdbx_strand_id
1 'polypeptide(L)'
;MPTPDPKKRNCYCNLWQTDPDHLKKRNIPYGFCGLCNCGEYGHLRHAPNGPYTAEFCDKCYRLVMIVSFVKMFCFVLFIISLILTKWIIAGILFIIVVALHLWEMLR
;
A
#
# COMPACT_ATOMS: atom_id res chain seq x y z
N MET A 1 26.64 16.11 -14.68
CA MET A 1 25.17 16.03 -14.83
C MET A 1 24.57 16.40 -13.48
N PRO A 2 23.63 17.34 -13.35
CA PRO A 2 23.12 17.75 -12.05
C PRO A 2 22.41 16.60 -11.34
N THR A 3 22.65 16.45 -10.03
CA THR A 3 21.85 15.55 -9.19
C THR A 3 20.38 15.96 -9.26
N PRO A 4 19.44 15.02 -9.41
CA PRO A 4 18.02 15.37 -9.44
C PRO A 4 17.60 16.02 -8.12
N ASP A 5 16.71 17.01 -8.23
CA ASP A 5 16.26 17.84 -7.11
C ASP A 5 15.66 16.97 -5.98
N PRO A 6 16.32 16.90 -4.80
CA PRO A 6 15.88 16.08 -3.69
C PRO A 6 14.51 16.49 -3.15
N LYS A 7 14.12 17.77 -3.27
CA LYS A 7 12.82 18.27 -2.78
C LYS A 7 11.66 17.79 -3.64
N LYS A 8 11.83 17.76 -4.96
CA LYS A 8 10.78 17.25 -5.87
C LYS A 8 10.51 15.76 -5.65
N ARG A 9 11.52 15.00 -5.26
CA ARG A 9 11.43 13.55 -5.11
C ARG A 9 11.45 13.06 -3.68
N ASN A 10 11.44 13.92 -2.64
CA ASN A 10 11.58 13.52 -1.24
C ASN A 10 12.64 12.42 -1.04
N CYS A 11 13.80 12.59 -1.67
CA CYS A 11 14.85 11.58 -1.70
C CYS A 11 16.15 12.10 -1.10
N TYR A 12 17.01 11.18 -0.71
CA TYR A 12 18.28 11.49 -0.07
C TYR A 12 19.40 11.95 -1.02
N CYS A 13 19.06 12.49 -2.21
CA CYS A 13 20.05 13.00 -3.17
C CYS A 13 20.91 14.15 -2.64
N ASN A 14 20.49 14.79 -1.56
CA ASN A 14 21.29 15.79 -0.87
C ASN A 14 22.59 15.21 -0.28
N LEU A 15 22.69 13.88 -0.05
CA LEU A 15 23.94 13.26 0.42
C LEU A 15 25.12 13.49 -0.53
N TRP A 16 24.89 13.65 -1.83
CA TRP A 16 25.96 14.01 -2.76
C TRP A 16 26.58 15.37 -2.47
N GLN A 17 25.82 16.28 -1.85
CA GLN A 17 26.27 17.63 -1.49
C GLN A 17 26.86 17.68 -0.08
N THR A 18 26.33 16.88 0.85
CA THR A 18 26.74 16.90 2.27
C THR A 18 27.82 15.90 2.63
N ASP A 19 27.78 14.68 2.07
CA ASP A 19 28.75 13.59 2.33
C ASP A 19 28.85 12.65 1.12
N PRO A 20 29.54 13.08 0.04
CA PRO A 20 29.68 12.28 -1.17
C PRO A 20 30.51 11.01 -0.96
N ASP A 21 31.41 10.98 0.03
CA ASP A 21 32.30 9.85 0.25
C ASP A 21 31.54 8.64 0.82
N HIS A 22 30.46 8.86 1.57
CA HIS A 22 29.55 7.81 1.99
C HIS A 22 28.88 7.09 0.80
N LEU A 23 28.52 7.82 -0.26
CA LEU A 23 27.91 7.25 -1.47
C LEU A 23 28.94 6.56 -2.36
N LYS A 24 30.14 7.15 -2.50
CA LYS A 24 31.26 6.54 -3.23
C LYS A 24 31.70 5.21 -2.62
N LYS A 25 31.84 5.13 -1.28
CA LYS A 25 32.17 3.88 -0.56
C LYS A 25 31.15 2.77 -0.81
N ARG A 26 29.89 3.12 -1.08
CA ARG A 26 28.81 2.20 -1.43
C ARG A 26 28.68 1.95 -2.93
N ASN A 27 29.62 2.42 -3.76
CA ASN A 27 29.61 2.33 -5.22
C ASN A 27 28.32 2.87 -5.87
N ILE A 28 27.73 3.91 -5.28
CA ILE A 28 26.53 4.53 -5.85
C ILE A 28 26.95 5.48 -6.98
N PRO A 29 26.44 5.30 -8.22
CA PRO A 29 26.77 6.17 -9.33
C PRO A 29 26.17 7.57 -9.14
N TYR A 30 26.88 8.57 -9.66
CA TYR A 30 26.42 9.96 -9.61
C TYR A 30 25.08 10.09 -10.32
N GLY A 31 24.13 10.78 -9.68
CA GLY A 31 22.75 10.86 -10.14
C GLY A 31 21.76 9.96 -9.40
N PHE A 32 22.23 9.03 -8.56
CA PHE A 32 21.39 8.20 -7.67
C PHE A 32 21.74 8.44 -6.20
N CYS A 33 20.82 8.19 -5.26
CA CYS A 33 21.13 8.36 -3.82
C CYS A 33 21.20 7.05 -3.03
N GLY A 34 20.99 5.92 -3.69
CA GLY A 34 21.44 4.63 -3.19
C GLY A 34 20.90 3.47 -3.99
N LEU A 35 20.86 2.30 -3.35
CA LEU A 35 20.54 1.02 -3.96
C LEU A 35 19.28 0.47 -3.30
N CYS A 36 18.25 0.19 -4.09
CA CYS A 36 17.02 -0.38 -3.57
C CYS A 36 17.20 -1.88 -3.29
N ASN A 37 16.39 -2.45 -2.39
CA ASN A 37 16.34 -3.90 -2.14
C ASN A 37 16.05 -4.76 -3.37
N CYS A 38 15.59 -4.17 -4.48
CA CYS A 38 15.43 -4.88 -5.75
C CYS A 38 16.73 -5.02 -6.56
N GLY A 39 17.86 -4.50 -6.05
CA GLY A 39 19.16 -4.54 -6.71
C GLY A 39 19.41 -3.40 -7.70
N GLU A 40 18.45 -2.48 -7.87
CA GLU A 40 18.55 -1.37 -8.82
C GLU A 40 18.97 -0.07 -8.12
N TYR A 41 19.80 0.73 -8.79
CA TYR A 41 20.10 2.08 -8.35
C TYR A 41 18.84 2.94 -8.42
N GLY A 42 18.60 3.74 -7.38
CA GLY A 42 17.37 4.49 -7.29
C GLY A 42 17.47 5.74 -6.43
N HIS A 43 16.39 6.51 -6.50
CA HIS A 43 16.12 7.54 -5.52
C HIS A 43 15.47 6.90 -4.32
N LEU A 44 16.26 6.72 -3.28
CA LEU A 44 15.78 6.19 -2.03
C LEU A 44 14.87 7.21 -1.38
N ARG A 45 13.62 6.79 -1.23
CA ARG A 45 12.62 7.45 -0.40
C ARG A 45 12.36 6.60 0.82
N HIS A 46 11.91 7.26 1.87
CA HIS A 46 11.32 6.58 3.02
C HIS A 46 10.13 5.72 2.56
N ALA A 47 10.08 4.48 3.04
CA ALA A 47 8.97 3.57 2.78
C ALA A 47 7.66 4.18 3.31
N PRO A 48 6.56 4.19 2.54
CA PRO A 48 5.32 4.84 2.97
C PRO A 48 4.68 4.17 4.20
N ASN A 49 4.96 2.88 4.42
CA ASN A 49 4.43 2.08 5.53
C ASN A 49 5.50 1.10 6.08
N GLY A 50 6.78 1.49 6.08
CA GLY A 50 7.90 0.63 6.48
C GLY A 50 8.81 1.27 7.52
N PRO A 51 9.82 0.54 8.05
CA PRO A 51 10.76 1.11 8.99
C PRO A 51 11.53 2.28 8.37
N TYR A 52 11.97 3.23 9.20
CA TYR A 52 12.67 4.44 8.75
C TYR A 52 13.96 4.16 7.98
N THR A 53 14.51 2.97 8.17
CA THR A 53 15.70 2.43 7.51
C THR A 53 15.42 1.78 6.15
N ALA A 54 14.15 1.61 5.74
CA ALA A 54 13.81 1.00 4.47
C ALA A 54 13.88 2.02 3.32
N GLU A 55 14.78 1.74 2.38
CA GLU A 55 15.10 2.60 1.25
C GLU A 55 14.45 2.03 -0.03
N PHE A 56 13.48 2.75 -0.61
CA PHE A 56 12.75 2.30 -1.81
C PHE A 56 13.11 3.13 -3.05
N CYS A 57 13.37 2.48 -4.19
CA CYS A 57 13.40 3.16 -5.49
C CYS A 57 11.98 3.60 -5.93
N ASP A 58 11.90 4.52 -6.89
CA ASP A 58 10.63 5.02 -7.42
C ASP A 58 9.66 3.90 -7.88
N LYS A 59 10.20 2.85 -8.50
CA LYS A 59 9.41 1.69 -8.98
C LYS A 59 8.80 0.91 -7.81
N CYS A 60 9.63 0.53 -6.83
CA CYS A 60 9.18 -0.23 -5.68
C CYS A 60 8.25 0.61 -4.78
N TYR A 61 8.52 1.91 -4.63
CA TYR A 61 7.63 2.83 -3.94
C TYR A 61 6.24 2.85 -4.58
N ARG A 62 6.16 3.01 -5.90
CA ARG A 62 4.89 3.00 -6.64
C ARG A 62 4.14 1.67 -6.46
N LEU A 63 4.86 0.56 -6.53
CA LEU A 63 4.27 -0.77 -6.36
C LEU A 63 3.69 -0.94 -4.96
N VAL A 64 4.42 -0.56 -3.91
CA VAL A 64 3.94 -0.64 -2.52
C VAL A 64 2.71 0.22 -2.32
N MET A 65 2.67 1.43 -2.87
CA MET A 65 1.49 2.31 -2.78
C MET A 65 0.26 1.68 -3.45
N ILE A 66 0.40 1.12 -4.65
CA ILE A 66 -0.70 0.46 -5.36
C ILE A 66 -1.20 -0.76 -4.56
N VAL A 67 -0.29 -1.62 -4.12
CA VAL A 67 -0.65 -2.81 -3.35
C VAL A 67 -1.32 -2.44 -2.04
N SER A 68 -0.84 -1.39 -1.35
CA SER A 68 -1.44 -0.92 -0.09
C SER A 68 -2.85 -0.39 -0.31
N PHE A 69 -3.06 0.38 -1.39
CA PHE A 69 -4.38 0.87 -1.76
C PHE A 69 -5.35 -0.26 -2.11
N VAL A 70 -4.92 -1.23 -2.91
CA VAL A 70 -5.74 -2.40 -3.28
C VAL A 70 -6.10 -3.23 -2.04
N LYS A 71 -5.13 -3.49 -1.15
CA LYS A 71 -5.38 -4.21 0.11
C LYS A 71 -6.43 -3.50 0.97
N MET A 72 -6.29 -2.18 1.14
CA MET A 72 -7.26 -1.38 1.90
C MET A 72 -8.65 -1.46 1.28
N PHE A 73 -8.75 -1.31 -0.05
CA PHE A 73 -10.01 -1.39 -0.78
C PHE A 73 -10.68 -2.78 -0.65
N CYS A 74 -9.92 -3.85 -0.84
CA CYS A 74 -10.42 -5.22 -0.65
C CYS A 74 -10.90 -5.46 0.79
N PHE A 75 -10.18 -4.92 1.78
CA PHE A 75 -10.58 -5.03 3.18
C PHE A 75 -11.92 -4.34 3.44
N VAL A 76 -12.12 -3.13 2.92
CA VAL A 76 -13.40 -2.41 3.03
C VAL A 76 -14.54 -3.20 2.39
N LEU A 77 -14.34 -3.71 1.17
CA LEU A 77 -15.34 -4.54 0.49
C LEU A 77 -15.68 -5.82 1.26
N PHE A 78 -14.69 -6.43 1.89
CA PHE A 78 -14.89 -7.62 2.72
C PHE A 78 -15.79 -7.31 3.93
N ILE A 79 -15.55 -6.20 4.63
CA ILE A 79 -16.39 -5.78 5.76
C ILE A 79 -17.83 -5.50 5.31
N ILE A 80 -18.02 -4.81 4.18
CA ILE A 80 -19.34 -4.55 3.60
C ILE A 80 -20.06 -5.86 3.29
N SER A 81 -19.35 -6.82 2.67
CA SER A 81 -19.90 -8.14 2.35
C SER A 81 -20.40 -8.87 3.60
N LEU A 82 -19.63 -8.85 4.70
CA LEU A 82 -20.05 -9.47 5.96
C LEU A 82 -21.32 -8.83 6.54
N ILE A 83 -21.43 -7.51 6.49
CA ILE A 83 -22.62 -6.78 6.95
C ILE A 83 -23.84 -7.16 6.10
N LEU A 84 -23.72 -7.09 4.77
CA LEU A 84 -24.81 -7.43 3.86
C LEU A 84 -25.28 -8.88 4.02
N THR A 85 -24.34 -9.81 4.20
CA THR A 85 -24.65 -11.24 4.41
C THR A 85 -25.53 -11.43 5.64
N LYS A 86 -25.27 -10.70 6.74
CA LYS A 86 -26.10 -10.78 7.95
C LYS A 86 -27.53 -10.32 7.72
N TRP A 87 -27.71 -9.22 6.99
CA TRP A 87 -29.05 -8.70 6.66
C TRP A 87 -29.82 -9.63 5.72
N ILE A 88 -29.14 -10.25 4.75
CA ILE A 88 -29.75 -11.23 3.84
C ILE A 88 -30.26 -12.44 4.63
N ILE A 89 -29.44 -13.01 5.53
CA ILE A 89 -29.84 -14.16 6.35
C ILE A 89 -31.04 -13.81 7.24
N ALA A 90 -31.01 -12.65 7.90
CA ALA A 90 -32.12 -12.19 8.73
C ALA A 90 -33.41 -12.01 7.93
N GLY A 91 -33.33 -11.43 6.72
CA GLY A 91 -34.46 -11.28 5.81
C GLY A 91 -35.06 -12.63 5.38
N ILE A 92 -34.21 -13.60 5.01
CA ILE A 92 -34.66 -14.95 4.64
C ILE A 92 -35.37 -15.64 5.81
N LEU A 93 -34.80 -15.59 7.02
CA LEU A 93 -35.41 -16.16 8.22
C LEU A 93 -36.77 -15.53 8.53
N PHE A 94 -36.88 -14.21 8.40
CA PHE A 94 -38.14 -13.49 8.61
C PHE A 94 -39.22 -13.96 7.61
N ILE A 95 -38.88 -14.07 6.33
CA ILE A 95 -39.80 -14.57 5.30
C ILE A 95 -40.28 -15.99 5.61
N ILE A 96 -39.36 -16.88 6.03
CA ILE A 96 -39.70 -18.26 6.41
C ILE A 96 -40.69 -18.28 7.58
N VAL A 97 -40.44 -17.48 8.63
CA VAL A 97 -41.32 -17.41 9.80
C VAL A 97 -42.71 -16.92 9.42
N VAL A 98 -42.81 -15.86 8.62
CA VAL A 98 -44.10 -15.34 8.14
C VAL A 98 -44.84 -16.37 7.29
N ALA A 99 -44.14 -17.07 6.38
CA ALA A 99 -44.74 -18.09 5.55
C ALA A 99 -45.30 -19.27 6.37
N LEU A 100 -44.56 -19.73 7.39
CA LEU A 100 -45.02 -20.78 8.30
C LEU A 100 -46.28 -20.36 9.07
N HIS A 101 -46.30 -19.14 9.60
CA HIS A 101 -47.46 -18.63 10.34
C HIS A 101 -48.71 -18.47 9.44
N LEU A 102 -48.53 -18.03 8.19
CA LEU A 102 -49.63 -17.95 7.22
C LEU A 102 -50.17 -19.34 6.86
N TRP A 103 -49.28 -20.33 6.71
CA TRP A 103 -49.68 -21.71 6.45
C TRP A 103 -50.52 -22.29 7.59
N GLU A 104 -50.13 -22.03 8.85
CA GLU A 104 -50.87 -22.50 10.02
C GLU A 104 -52.27 -21.89 10.11
N MET A 105 -52.45 -20.62 9.72
CA MET A 105 -53.76 -19.96 9.67
C MET A 105 -54.68 -20.46 8.55
N LEU A 106 -54.11 -21.10 7.52
CA LEU A 106 -54.85 -21.62 6.36
C LEU A 106 -55.22 -23.10 6.50
N ARG A 107 -54.64 -23.81 7.48
CA ARG A 107 -54.93 -25.21 7.80
C ARG A 107 -56.12 -25.30 8.76
#